data_AF-A0A0E3YWS6-F1
#
_entry.id   AF-A0A0E3YWS6-F1
#
_cell.length_a   1.000
_cell.length_b   1.000
_cell.length_c   1.000
_cell.angle_alpha   90.00
_cell.angle_beta   90.00
_cell.angle_gamma   90.00
#
_symmetry.space_group_name_H-M   'P 1'
#
loop_
_entity.id
_entity.type
_entity.pdbx_description
1 polymer ?
#
loop_
_entity_poly.entity_id
_entity_poly.type
_entity_poly.pdbx_seq_one_letter_code
_entity_poly.pdbx_strand_id
1 'polypeptide(L)'
;MAAFSNPYAKGYTMSAIKLQLDSEELAAVERYAATLEVKAEDVVYAALNRLMMTGRDPAVRVDIVETKAWRGANLPLWSDSAHSVHAYEGKHDDEPQPSRYL
;
A
#
# COMPACT_ATOMS: atom_id res chain seq x y z
N MET A 1 10.71 -51.41 -3.22
CA MET A 1 9.83 -50.46 -2.50
C MET A 1 10.55 -49.11 -2.50
N ALA A 2 10.29 -48.26 -3.50
CA ALA A 2 11.02 -47.01 -3.66
C ALA A 2 10.53 -45.99 -2.62
N ALA A 3 11.44 -45.45 -1.82
CA ALA A 3 11.14 -44.37 -0.88
C ALA A 3 10.77 -43.11 -1.69
N PHE A 4 9.53 -42.66 -1.55
CA PHE A 4 9.12 -41.33 -2.01
C PHE A 4 9.86 -40.30 -1.14
N SER A 5 10.95 -39.75 -1.67
CA SER A 5 11.61 -38.60 -1.08
C SER A 5 10.66 -37.42 -1.16
N ASN A 6 10.23 -36.91 0.01
CA ASN A 6 9.43 -35.70 0.10
C ASN A 6 10.29 -34.51 -0.36
N PRO A 7 9.96 -33.85 -1.49
CA PRO A 7 10.76 -32.73 -2.01
C PRO A 7 10.77 -31.52 -1.07
N TYR A 8 9.90 -31.49 -0.05
CA TYR A 8 9.88 -30.44 0.99
C TYR A 8 10.84 -30.69 2.17
N ALA A 9 11.58 -31.81 2.18
CA ALA A 9 12.55 -32.11 3.25
C ALA A 9 13.84 -31.27 3.19
N LYS A 10 14.06 -30.53 2.09
CA LYS A 10 15.17 -29.59 1.96
C LYS A 10 14.66 -28.20 2.31
N GLY A 11 15.10 -27.68 3.46
CA GLY A 11 14.64 -26.43 4.08
C GLY A 11 14.27 -25.32 3.09
N TYR A 12 13.01 -25.27 2.71
CA TYR A 12 12.41 -24.11 2.08
C TYR A 12 12.23 -23.10 3.20
N THR A 13 13.16 -22.14 3.30
CA THR A 13 12.93 -20.96 4.11
C THR A 13 11.74 -20.23 3.49
N MET A 14 10.53 -20.50 4.00
CA MET A 14 9.36 -19.72 3.65
C MET A 14 9.67 -18.28 4.07
N SER A 15 9.96 -17.41 3.10
CA SER A 15 10.18 -16.00 3.38
C SER A 15 8.84 -15.40 3.80
N ALA A 16 8.62 -15.31 5.11
CA ALA A 16 7.46 -14.64 5.66
C ALA A 16 7.59 -13.13 5.43
N ILE A 17 6.70 -12.56 4.63
CA ILE A 17 6.58 -11.11 4.46
C ILE A 17 5.57 -10.63 5.51
N LYS A 18 5.99 -9.70 6.37
CA LYS A 18 5.11 -9.04 7.35
C LYS A 18 4.76 -7.65 6.83
N LEU A 19 3.46 -7.37 6.65
CA LEU A 19 2.97 -6.03 6.40
C LEU A 19 2.75 -5.34 7.75
N GLN A 20 3.45 -4.24 7.99
CA GLN A 20 3.19 -3.35 9.12
C GLN A 20 2.33 -2.21 8.61
N LEU A 21 1.20 -2.00 9.28
CA LEU A 21 0.24 -0.94 9.04
C LEU A 21 0.17 -0.07 10.29
N ASP A 22 0.06 1.24 10.11
CA ASP A 22 -0.25 2.14 11.22
C ASP A 22 -1.70 1.94 11.66
N SER A 23 -2.05 2.43 12.86
CA SER A 23 -3.38 2.22 13.45
C SER A 23 -4.52 2.66 12.53
N GLU A 24 -4.28 3.73 11.79
CA GLU A 24 -5.24 4.33 10.86
C GLU A 24 -5.43 3.48 9.58
N GLU A 25 -4.34 2.94 9.05
CA GLU A 25 -4.35 2.01 7.92
C GLU A 25 -5.05 0.71 8.32
N LEU A 26 -4.69 0.14 9.47
CA LEU A 26 -5.30 -1.08 9.99
C LEU A 26 -6.80 -0.91 10.22
N ALA A 27 -7.22 0.20 10.85
CA ALA A 27 -8.62 0.46 11.11
C ALA A 27 -9.46 0.54 9.81
N ALA A 28 -8.90 1.10 8.72
CA ALA A 28 -9.57 1.12 7.43
C ALA A 28 -9.72 -0.29 6.83
N VAL A 29 -8.66 -1.10 6.88
CA VAL A 29 -8.70 -2.49 6.41
C VAL A 29 -9.69 -3.32 7.21
N GLU A 30 -9.71 -3.18 8.54
CA GLU A 30 -10.62 -3.90 9.43
C GLU A 30 -12.09 -3.53 9.17
N ARG A 31 -12.40 -2.25 8.96
CA ARG A 31 -13.75 -1.82 8.57
C ARG A 31 -14.19 -2.46 7.26
N TYR A 32 -13.32 -2.44 6.25
CA TYR A 32 -13.63 -3.06 4.96
C TYR A 32 -13.76 -4.58 5.05
N ALA A 33 -12.93 -5.24 5.85
CA ALA A 33 -13.06 -6.67 6.10
C ALA A 33 -14.38 -7.01 6.79
N ALA A 34 -14.81 -6.18 7.74
CA ALA A 34 -16.07 -6.37 8.46
C ALA A 34 -17.30 -6.25 7.55
N THR A 35 -17.30 -5.36 6.54
CA THR A 35 -18.43 -5.27 5.58
C THR A 35 -18.55 -6.49 4.67
N LEU A 36 -17.47 -7.27 4.54
CA LEU A 36 -17.39 -8.47 3.73
C LEU A 36 -17.46 -9.77 4.56
N GLU A 37 -17.54 -9.66 5.89
CA GLU A 37 -17.50 -10.80 6.83
C GLU A 37 -16.24 -11.67 6.68
N VAL A 38 -15.09 -11.06 6.39
CA VAL A 38 -13.78 -11.72 6.26
C VAL A 38 -12.75 -11.15 7.23
N LYS A 39 -11.54 -11.70 7.27
CA LYS A 39 -10.44 -11.16 8.07
C LYS A 39 -9.64 -10.11 7.29
N ALA A 40 -8.95 -9.23 8.02
CA ALA A 40 -8.04 -8.25 7.42
C ALA A 40 -6.96 -8.93 6.55
N GLU A 41 -6.46 -10.09 6.99
CA GLU A 41 -5.49 -10.89 6.24
C GLU A 41 -6.02 -11.36 4.89
N ASP A 42 -7.31 -11.69 4.80
CA ASP A 42 -7.95 -12.11 3.54
C ASP A 42 -8.00 -10.95 2.55
N VAL A 43 -8.27 -9.73 3.04
CA VAL A 43 -8.23 -8.49 2.22
C VAL A 43 -6.81 -8.24 1.71
N VAL A 44 -5.80 -8.33 2.57
CA VAL A 44 -4.39 -8.13 2.18
C VAL A 44 -3.96 -9.17 1.15
N TYR A 45 -4.33 -10.44 1.36
CA TYR A 45 -4.02 -11.51 0.42
C TYR A 45 -4.71 -11.29 -0.93
N ALA A 46 -5.99 -10.88 -0.93
CA ALA A 46 -6.72 -10.57 -2.15
C ALA A 46 -6.10 -9.38 -2.90
N ALA A 47 -5.68 -8.32 -2.20
CA ALA A 47 -4.99 -7.18 -2.79
C ALA A 47 -3.69 -7.60 -3.48
N LEU A 48 -2.87 -8.42 -2.81
CA LEU A 48 -1.65 -8.97 -3.38
C LEU A 48 -1.96 -9.80 -4.64
N ASN A 49 -2.93 -10.71 -4.56
CA ASN A 49 -3.31 -11.56 -5.69
C ASN A 49 -3.74 -10.72 -6.90
N ARG A 50 -4.60 -9.71 -6.69
CA ARG A 50 -5.07 -8.82 -7.76
C ARG A 50 -3.92 -8.03 -8.38
N LEU A 51 -3.02 -7.49 -7.57
CA LEU A 51 -1.84 -6.76 -8.04
C LEU A 51 -0.92 -7.67 -8.88
N MET A 52 -0.69 -8.90 -8.43
CA MET A 52 0.16 -9.85 -9.15
C MET A 52 -0.48 -10.32 -10.46
N MET A 53 -1.81 -10.42 -10.53
CA MET A 53 -2.52 -10.72 -11.77
C MET A 53 -2.39 -9.60 -12.82
N THR A 54 -2.28 -8.34 -12.39
CA THR A 54 -2.18 -7.17 -13.29
C THR A 54 -0.74 -6.68 -13.51
N GLY A 55 0.27 -7.22 -12.81
CA GLY A 55 1.66 -6.73 -12.84
C GLY A 55 2.41 -6.79 -14.20
N ARG A 56 1.80 -7.35 -15.25
CA ARG A 56 2.30 -7.23 -16.63
C ARG A 56 2.03 -5.85 -17.23
N ASP A 57 1.05 -5.12 -16.70
CA ASP A 57 0.76 -3.75 -17.07
C ASP A 57 1.92 -2.82 -16.63
N PRO A 58 2.53 -2.06 -17.56
CA PRO A 58 3.54 -1.08 -17.23
C PRO A 58 3.10 -0.05 -16.17
N ALA A 59 1.84 0.39 -16.18
CA ALA A 59 1.34 1.36 -15.21
C ALA A 59 1.37 0.79 -13.79
N VAL A 60 0.90 -0.45 -13.62
CA VAL A 60 0.92 -1.16 -12.32
C VAL A 60 2.35 -1.32 -11.78
N ARG A 61 3.34 -1.53 -12.66
CA ARG A 61 4.75 -1.59 -12.22
C ARG A 61 5.27 -0.24 -11.74
N VAL A 62 4.86 0.85 -12.37
CA VAL A 62 5.18 2.21 -11.90
C VAL A 62 4.55 2.43 -10.53
N ASP A 63 3.28 2.09 -10.36
CA ASP A 63 2.56 2.24 -9.09
C ASP A 63 3.27 1.50 -7.93
N ILE A 64 3.82 0.30 -8.16
CA ILE A 64 4.58 -0.44 -7.15
C ILE A 64 5.83 0.35 -6.69
N VAL A 65 6.54 0.95 -7.64
CA VAL A 65 7.77 1.73 -7.36
C VAL A 65 7.42 3.04 -6.66
N GLU A 66 6.37 3.73 -7.12
CA GLU A 66 5.91 4.97 -6.51
C GLU A 66 5.38 4.70 -5.09
N THR A 67 4.54 3.70 -4.89
CA THR A 67 4.02 3.32 -3.57
C THR A 67 5.16 3.02 -2.59
N LYS A 68 6.23 2.37 -3.05
CA LYS A 68 7.44 2.16 -2.22
C LYS A 68 8.08 3.49 -1.78
N ALA A 69 8.12 4.50 -2.65
CA ALA A 69 8.69 5.81 -2.34
C ALA A 69 7.80 6.63 -1.38
N TRP A 70 6.48 6.46 -1.46
CA TRP A 70 5.51 7.20 -0.64
C TRP A 70 5.22 6.54 0.72
N ARG A 71 5.41 5.22 0.84
CA ARG A 71 5.13 4.47 2.07
C ARG A 71 5.93 5.03 3.25
N GLY A 72 5.21 5.46 4.29
CA GLY A 72 5.76 6.02 5.52
C GLY A 72 5.91 7.55 5.54
N ALA A 73 5.68 8.23 4.41
CA ALA A 73 5.64 9.69 4.34
C ALA A 73 4.21 10.25 4.34
N ASN A 74 3.23 9.46 3.86
CA ASN A 74 1.82 9.87 3.75
C ASN A 74 0.89 8.68 4.01
N LEU A 75 -0.32 8.98 4.48
CA LEU A 75 -1.39 7.99 4.60
C LEU A 75 -1.87 7.57 3.20
N PRO A 76 -2.16 6.28 2.97
CA PRO A 76 -2.76 5.84 1.73
C PRO A 76 -4.14 6.45 1.53
N LEU A 77 -4.50 6.75 0.27
CA LEU A 77 -5.79 7.35 -0.08
C LEU A 77 -7.02 6.55 0.41
N TRP A 78 -6.86 5.26 0.67
CA TRP A 78 -7.91 4.36 1.14
C TRP A 78 -8.01 4.29 2.67
N SER A 79 -7.08 4.91 3.41
CA SER A 79 -7.17 5.02 4.87
C SER A 79 -8.00 6.26 5.21
N ASP A 80 -9.26 6.09 5.61
CA ASP A 80 -10.23 7.20 5.83
C ASP A 80 -9.84 8.20 6.94
N SER A 81 -8.69 8.08 7.60
CA SER A 81 -8.17 9.11 8.49
C SER A 81 -7.51 10.24 7.70
N ALA A 82 -8.21 10.76 6.68
CA ALA A 82 -7.90 12.00 6.01
C ALA A 82 -8.10 13.21 6.95
N HIS A 83 -7.40 13.23 8.10
CA HIS A 83 -7.05 14.44 8.82
C HIS A 83 -5.69 14.96 8.34
N SER A 84 -5.48 15.00 7.02
CA SER A 84 -4.51 15.94 6.47
C SER A 84 -5.20 16.89 5.50
N VAL A 85 -5.99 17.76 6.13
CA VAL A 85 -6.18 19.15 5.67
C VAL A 85 -4.81 19.87 5.50
N HIS A 86 -3.69 19.28 5.97
CA HIS A 86 -2.34 19.80 5.87
C HIS A 86 -1.54 19.43 4.61
N ALA A 87 -2.11 18.71 3.64
CA ALA A 87 -1.43 18.50 2.35
C ALA A 87 -1.52 19.71 1.39
N TYR A 88 -2.32 20.74 1.71
CA TYR A 88 -2.48 21.96 0.91
C TYR A 88 -2.38 23.28 1.69
N GLU A 89 -1.82 23.28 2.90
CA GLU A 89 -1.46 24.53 3.60
C GLU A 89 0.05 24.65 3.69
N GLY A 90 0.69 25.19 2.65
CA GLY A 90 2.15 25.31 2.63
C GLY A 90 2.81 25.69 1.32
N LYS A 91 2.16 26.40 0.41
CA LYS A 91 2.87 27.47 -0.30
C LYS A 91 2.26 28.76 0.21
N HIS A 92 3.10 29.59 0.83
CA HIS A 92 2.76 30.98 1.07
C HIS A 92 2.24 31.54 -0.26
N ASP A 93 1.16 32.33 -0.24
CA ASP A 93 0.94 33.26 -1.34
C ASP A 93 2.22 34.09 -1.42
N ASP A 94 3.03 33.83 -2.45
CA ASP A 94 4.07 34.77 -2.84
C ASP A 94 3.32 36.07 -3.16
N GLU A 95 3.60 37.14 -2.41
CA GLU A 95 3.07 38.46 -2.76
C GLU A 95 3.33 38.71 -4.25
N PRO A 96 2.32 39.15 -5.02
CA PRO A 96 2.53 39.45 -6.42
C PRO A 96 3.61 40.53 -6.53
N GLN A 97 4.77 40.17 -7.09
CA GLN A 97 5.79 41.16 -7.38
C GLN A 97 5.20 42.21 -8.34
N PRO A 98 5.45 43.51 -8.10
CA PRO A 98 4.92 44.55 -8.96
C PRO A 98 5.44 44.37 -10.38
N SER A 99 4.53 44.45 -11.35
CA SER A 99 4.85 44.31 -12.77
C SER A 99 5.88 45.37 -13.19
N ARG A 100 6.96 44.94 -13.85
CA ARG A 100 7.98 45.82 -14.44
C ARG A 100 7.50 46.63 -15.67
N TYR A 101 6.18 46.74 -15.84
CA TYR A 101 5.54 47.53 -16.88
C TYR A 101 4.60 48.55 -16.23
N LEU A 102 5.18 49.43 -15.42
CA LEU A 102 4.74 50.80 -15.17
C LEU A 102 6.00 51.68 -15.13
#